data_AF-A0A1B6GFT9-F1
#
_entry.id   AF-A0A1B6GFT9-F1
#
_cell.length_a   1.000
_cell.length_b   1.000
_cell.length_c   1.000
_cell.angle_alpha   90.00
_cell.angle_beta   90.00
_cell.angle_gamma   90.00
#
_symmetry.space_group_name_H-M   'P 1'
#
loop_
_entity.id
_entity.type
_entity.pdbx_description
1 polymer ?
#
loop_
_entity_poly.entity_id
_entity_poly.type
_entity_poly.pdbx_seq_one_letter_code
_entity_poly.pdbx_strand_id
1 'polypeptide(L)'
;MGVVHGKSVGKGEEDKGLNLKQLNARVDRISIDGLARTKDDFIIKAVNDLFKVNNFEEMLHQSRAVKTKLESLGCFQNIIIHVDTSSGPKATPDCGYEVTFIVRELKQIAGGVHTMVGTNNEGLLVASAKAPNILGRGERL
;
A
#
# COMPACT_ATOMS: atom_id res chain seq x y z
N MET A 1 -1.40 40.67 39.66
CA MET A 1 -1.62 39.21 39.53
C MET A 1 -2.75 38.99 38.54
N GLY A 2 -2.44 38.73 37.27
CA GLY A 2 -3.44 38.46 36.23
C GLY A 2 -3.60 36.95 36.04
N VAL A 3 -4.80 36.43 36.24
CA VAL A 3 -5.14 35.02 36.03
C VAL A 3 -5.46 34.77 34.56
N VAL A 4 -4.60 34.01 33.88
CA VAL A 4 -4.81 33.59 32.48
C VAL A 4 -5.78 32.42 32.46
N HIS A 5 -6.93 32.59 31.81
CA HIS A 5 -7.87 31.51 31.53
C HIS A 5 -7.37 30.73 30.31
N GLY A 6 -6.97 29.47 30.53
CA GLY A 6 -6.64 28.55 29.45
C GLY A 6 -7.88 28.26 28.61
N LYS A 7 -7.84 28.61 27.31
CA LYS A 7 -8.81 28.17 26.31
C LYS A 7 -8.76 26.64 26.23
N SER A 8 -9.87 25.98 26.54
CA SER A 8 -10.05 24.56 26.25
C SER A 8 -9.99 24.34 24.74
N VAL A 9 -9.09 23.47 24.32
CA VAL A 9 -9.00 22.99 22.94
C VAL A 9 -10.32 22.32 22.59
N GLY A 10 -10.98 22.84 21.55
CA GLY A 10 -12.26 22.37 21.07
C GLY A 10 -12.21 20.88 20.71
N LYS A 11 -13.29 20.20 21.09
CA LYS A 11 -13.65 18.83 20.74
C LYS A 11 -13.20 18.46 19.32
N GLY A 12 -12.29 17.49 19.23
CA GLY A 12 -12.13 16.69 18.03
C GLY A 12 -13.45 16.03 17.69
N GLU A 13 -13.83 16.12 16.42
CA GLU A 13 -15.08 15.66 15.85
C GLU A 13 -15.43 14.24 16.30
N GLU A 14 -16.70 14.08 16.65
CA GLU A 14 -17.29 12.80 17.00
C GLU A 14 -17.18 11.86 15.79
N ASP A 15 -16.38 10.79 15.93
CA ASP A 15 -16.45 9.60 15.08
C ASP A 15 -17.88 9.06 15.12
N LYS A 16 -18.77 9.62 14.27
CA LYS A 16 -20.00 8.94 13.88
C LYS A 16 -19.53 7.66 13.21
N GLY A 17 -19.59 6.55 13.94
CA GLY A 17 -19.33 5.23 13.42
C GLY A 17 -20.28 4.97 12.24
N LEU A 18 -19.82 5.32 11.05
CA LEU A 18 -20.50 5.00 9.80
C LEU A 18 -20.55 3.48 9.74
N ASN A 19 -21.75 2.91 9.69
CA ASN A 19 -21.91 1.47 9.54
C ASN A 19 -21.50 1.07 8.12
N LEU A 20 -20.20 0.87 7.90
CA LEU A 20 -19.60 0.52 6.60
C LEU A 20 -20.09 -0.85 6.07
N LYS A 21 -20.73 -1.65 6.94
CA LYS A 21 -21.41 -2.91 6.57
C LYS A 21 -22.68 -2.71 5.75
N GLN A 22 -23.35 -1.58 5.91
CA GLN A 22 -24.61 -1.33 5.22
C GLN A 22 -24.39 -0.69 3.84
N LEU A 23 -23.15 -0.32 3.53
CA LEU A 23 -22.78 0.26 2.26
C LEU A 23 -22.36 -0.85 1.29
N ASN A 24 -23.26 -1.17 0.36
CA ASN A 24 -22.92 -2.02 -0.77
C ASN A 24 -21.88 -1.30 -1.63
N ALA A 25 -20.77 -1.97 -1.91
CA ALA A 25 -19.68 -1.42 -2.70
C ALA A 25 -19.14 -2.49 -3.64
N ARG A 26 -19.07 -2.15 -4.92
CA ARG A 26 -18.52 -3.02 -5.95
C ARG A 26 -17.33 -2.34 -6.60
N VAL A 27 -16.26 -3.11 -6.79
CA VAL A 27 -15.07 -2.62 -7.51
C VAL A 27 -15.30 -2.77 -9.01
N ASP A 28 -15.40 -1.65 -9.73
CA ASP A 28 -15.57 -1.62 -11.18
C ASP A 28 -14.23 -1.65 -11.90
N ARG A 29 -13.22 -0.95 -11.35
CA ARG A 29 -11.90 -0.82 -11.95
C ARG A 29 -10.81 -0.87 -10.90
N ILE A 30 -9.71 -1.50 -11.29
CA ILE A 30 -8.48 -1.52 -10.50
C ILE A 30 -7.37 -1.00 -11.41
N SER A 31 -6.74 0.08 -10.97
CA SER A 31 -5.65 0.74 -11.67
C SER A 31 -4.39 0.60 -10.82
N ILE A 32 -3.23 0.38 -11.44
CA ILE A 32 -1.97 0.22 -10.73
C ILE A 32 -0.95 1.11 -11.40
N ASP A 33 -0.53 2.13 -10.67
CA ASP A 33 0.37 3.18 -11.14
C ASP A 33 1.77 2.96 -10.56
N GLY A 34 2.80 3.26 -11.38
CA GLY A 34 4.20 3.10 -10.99
C GLY A 34 4.78 1.70 -11.22
N LEU A 35 4.09 0.87 -11.99
CA LEU A 35 4.67 -0.33 -12.61
C LEU A 35 5.58 0.08 -13.77
N ALA A 36 6.78 -0.50 -13.82
CA ALA A 36 7.71 -0.26 -14.92
C ALA A 36 8.26 -1.57 -15.47
N ARG A 37 8.69 -2.50 -14.61
CA ARG A 37 9.36 -3.73 -15.03
C ARG A 37 8.72 -5.01 -14.51
N THR A 38 7.92 -4.94 -13.45
CA THR A 38 7.27 -6.12 -12.88
C THR A 38 6.17 -6.63 -13.82
N LYS A 39 6.15 -7.94 -14.09
CA LYS A 39 5.15 -8.54 -14.99
C LYS A 39 3.74 -8.47 -14.40
N ASP A 40 2.78 -8.16 -15.27
CA ASP A 40 1.36 -8.04 -14.92
C ASP A 40 0.77 -9.33 -14.34
N ASP A 41 1.27 -10.51 -14.75
CA ASP A 41 0.76 -11.80 -14.29
C ASP A 41 0.77 -11.97 -12.75
N PHE A 42 1.82 -11.46 -12.08
CA PHE A 42 1.94 -11.55 -10.63
C PHE A 42 0.97 -10.60 -9.93
N ILE A 43 0.74 -9.46 -10.56
CA ILE A 43 -0.07 -8.38 -10.05
C ILE A 43 -1.54 -8.77 -10.18
N ILE A 44 -1.95 -9.23 -11.36
CA ILE A 44 -3.30 -9.73 -11.65
C ILE A 44 -3.70 -10.80 -10.62
N LYS A 45 -2.81 -11.73 -10.26
CA LYS A 45 -3.07 -12.73 -9.22
C LYS A 45 -3.30 -12.13 -7.84
N ALA A 46 -2.60 -11.06 -7.49
CA ALA A 46 -2.76 -10.38 -6.21
C ALA A 46 -4.07 -9.57 -6.13
N VAL A 47 -4.46 -8.88 -7.20
CA VAL A 47 -5.67 -8.04 -7.24
C VAL A 47 -6.95 -8.78 -7.60
N ASN A 48 -6.90 -10.00 -8.15
CA ASN A 48 -8.11 -10.75 -8.55
C ASN A 48 -9.13 -10.91 -7.40
N ASP A 49 -8.65 -11.02 -6.16
CA ASP A 49 -9.52 -11.18 -4.99
C ASP A 49 -10.33 -9.91 -4.66
N LEU A 50 -9.91 -8.72 -5.10
CA LEU A 50 -10.66 -7.46 -4.88
C LEU A 50 -11.95 -7.39 -5.70
N PHE A 51 -12.01 -8.03 -6.87
CA PHE A 51 -13.20 -8.01 -7.73
C PHE A 51 -14.37 -8.84 -7.18
N LYS A 52 -14.13 -9.71 -6.20
CA LYS A 52 -15.16 -10.59 -5.61
C LYS A 52 -15.96 -9.91 -4.50
N VAL A 53 -15.55 -8.72 -4.09
CA VAL A 53 -16.08 -8.03 -2.92
C VAL A 53 -17.35 -7.26 -3.24
N ASN A 54 -18.35 -7.33 -2.34
CA ASN A 54 -19.65 -6.66 -2.48
C ASN A 54 -19.92 -5.60 -1.38
N ASN A 55 -19.08 -5.54 -0.35
CA ASN A 55 -19.24 -4.64 0.79
C ASN A 55 -18.05 -3.69 0.92
N PHE A 56 -18.29 -2.46 1.36
CA PHE A 56 -17.21 -1.47 1.48
C PHE A 56 -16.19 -1.84 2.58
N GLU A 57 -16.65 -2.35 3.72
CA GLU A 57 -15.76 -2.82 4.79
C GLU A 57 -14.83 -3.94 4.29
N GLU A 58 -15.41 -4.94 3.61
CA GLU A 58 -14.65 -6.05 3.04
C GLU A 58 -13.68 -5.55 1.96
N MET A 59 -14.05 -4.52 1.20
CA MET A 59 -13.19 -3.95 0.16
C MET A 59 -11.98 -3.28 0.77
N LEU A 60 -12.15 -2.55 1.88
CA LEU A 60 -11.06 -1.93 2.61
C LEU A 60 -10.13 -2.98 3.24
N HIS A 61 -10.70 -4.02 3.84
CA HIS A 61 -9.94 -5.15 4.38
C HIS A 61 -9.14 -5.87 3.29
N GLN A 62 -9.77 -6.14 2.15
CA GLN A 62 -9.14 -6.83 1.04
C GLN A 62 -8.07 -5.96 0.37
N SER A 63 -8.29 -4.65 0.23
CA SER A 63 -7.29 -3.71 -0.29
C SER A 63 -6.02 -3.71 0.56
N ARG A 64 -6.17 -3.75 1.89
CA ARG A 64 -5.04 -3.89 2.83
C ARG A 64 -4.34 -5.25 2.67
N ALA A 65 -5.10 -6.33 2.55
CA ALA A 65 -4.53 -7.66 2.33
C ALA A 65 -3.72 -7.73 1.03
N VAL A 66 -4.22 -7.11 -0.06
CA VAL A 66 -3.51 -7.03 -1.33
C VAL A 66 -2.25 -6.18 -1.21
N LYS A 67 -2.30 -5.06 -0.48
CA LYS A 67 -1.09 -4.29 -0.15
C LYS A 67 -0.05 -5.15 0.58
N THR A 68 -0.43 -5.92 1.60
CA THR A 68 0.51 -6.82 2.30
C THR A 68 1.08 -7.88 1.37
N LYS A 69 0.27 -8.43 0.44
CA LYS A 69 0.75 -9.36 -0.59
C LYS A 69 1.75 -8.69 -1.54
N LEU A 70 1.52 -7.46 -1.95
CA LEU A 70 2.45 -6.72 -2.81
C LEU A 70 3.74 -6.34 -2.07
N GLU A 71 3.66 -6.01 -0.77
CA GLU A 71 4.82 -5.76 0.08
C GLU A 71 5.66 -7.03 0.28
N SER A 72 5.02 -8.20 0.45
CA SER A 72 5.72 -9.48 0.65
C SER A 72 6.48 -9.95 -0.59
N LEU A 73 6.08 -9.51 -1.80
CA LEU A 73 6.86 -9.73 -3.02
C LEU A 73 8.22 -9.01 -2.99
N GLY A 74 8.39 -8.00 -2.13
CA GLY A 74 9.66 -7.29 -1.96
C GLY A 74 10.15 -6.59 -3.24
N CYS A 75 9.24 -6.30 -4.18
CA CYS A 75 9.50 -5.62 -5.46
C CYS A 75 9.09 -4.15 -5.43
N PHE A 76 8.21 -3.78 -4.50
CA PHE A 76 7.61 -2.46 -4.40
C PHE A 76 7.93 -1.84 -3.04
N GLN A 77 8.02 -0.51 -3.02
CA GLN A 77 8.08 0.34 -1.83
C GLN A 77 7.01 1.42 -1.95
N ASN A 78 6.65 2.02 -0.80
CA ASN A 78 5.71 3.15 -0.73
C ASN A 78 4.38 2.86 -1.44
N ILE A 79 3.73 1.75 -1.09
CA ILE A 79 2.43 1.38 -1.65
C ILE A 79 1.32 2.23 -1.02
N ILE A 80 0.69 3.07 -1.84
CA ILE A 80 -0.43 3.93 -1.47
C ILE A 80 -1.69 3.40 -2.17
N ILE A 81 -2.80 3.35 -1.43
CA ILE A 81 -4.09 2.91 -1.93
C ILE A 81 -4.99 4.14 -2.03
N HIS A 82 -5.49 4.42 -3.22
CA HIS A 82 -6.51 5.42 -3.50
C HIS A 82 -7.83 4.71 -3.81
N VAL A 83 -8.89 5.09 -3.13
CA VAL A 83 -10.24 4.57 -3.35
C VAL A 83 -11.10 5.76 -3.75
N ASP A 84 -11.56 5.74 -4.99
CA ASP A 84 -12.38 6.79 -5.58
C ASP A 84 -13.73 6.21 -6.01
N THR A 85 -14.76 7.06 -6.05
CA THR A 85 -16.07 6.68 -6.59
C THR A 85 -16.02 6.65 -8.12
N SER A 86 -16.45 5.56 -8.74
CA SER A 86 -16.39 5.45 -10.20
C SER A 86 -17.38 6.42 -10.84
N SER A 87 -16.84 7.40 -11.58
CA SER A 87 -17.63 8.45 -12.24
C SER A 87 -17.47 8.29 -13.75
N GLY A 88 -18.50 7.80 -14.44
CA GLY A 88 -18.47 7.69 -15.90
C GLY A 88 -19.64 6.91 -16.50
N PRO A 89 -19.78 6.91 -17.84
CA PRO A 89 -20.90 6.26 -18.54
C PRO A 89 -20.88 4.72 -18.48
N LYS A 90 -19.76 4.11 -18.04
CA LYS A 90 -19.64 2.67 -17.76
C LYS A 90 -19.63 2.33 -16.26
N ALA A 91 -19.79 3.34 -15.40
CA ALA A 91 -19.85 3.13 -13.96
C ALA A 91 -21.20 2.50 -13.59
N THR A 92 -21.20 1.61 -12.61
CA THR A 92 -22.46 1.18 -12.01
C THR A 92 -23.10 2.36 -11.28
N PRO A 93 -24.32 2.77 -11.64
CA PRO A 93 -25.01 3.84 -10.93
C PRO A 93 -25.18 3.39 -9.47
N ASP A 94 -24.78 4.26 -8.55
CA ASP A 94 -24.93 4.18 -7.08
C ASP A 94 -23.90 3.39 -6.26
N CYS A 95 -23.16 2.40 -6.79
CA CYS A 95 -22.28 1.53 -5.96
C CYS A 95 -20.89 1.20 -6.57
N GLY A 96 -20.44 1.92 -7.59
CA GLY A 96 -19.17 1.66 -8.26
C GLY A 96 -17.98 2.36 -7.62
N TYR A 97 -16.91 1.62 -7.36
CA TYR A 97 -15.64 2.15 -6.85
C TYR A 97 -14.47 1.80 -7.78
N GLU A 98 -13.51 2.71 -7.86
CA GLU A 98 -12.23 2.53 -8.52
C GLU A 98 -11.12 2.49 -7.47
N VAL A 99 -10.29 1.44 -7.51
CA VAL A 99 -9.15 1.30 -6.60
C VAL A 99 -7.87 1.51 -7.38
N THR A 100 -7.13 2.55 -7.04
CA THR A 100 -5.83 2.83 -7.63
C THR A 100 -4.71 2.52 -6.64
N PHE A 101 -3.82 1.60 -7.00
CA PHE A 101 -2.61 1.31 -6.25
C PHE A 101 -1.44 2.08 -6.83
N ILE A 102 -0.94 3.08 -6.11
CA ILE A 102 0.27 3.81 -6.50
C ILE A 102 1.45 3.11 -5.82
N VAL A 103 2.37 2.58 -6.62
CA VAL A 103 3.54 1.84 -6.14
C VAL A 103 4.83 2.47 -6.65
N ARG A 104 5.93 2.27 -5.92
CA ARG A 104 7.28 2.59 -6.41
C ARG A 104 8.10 1.31 -6.48
N GLU A 105 8.50 0.90 -7.68
CA GLU A 105 9.39 -0.27 -7.84
C GLU A 105 10.77 -0.04 -7.20
N LEU A 106 11.31 -1.10 -6.59
CA LEU A 106 12.67 -1.16 -6.06
C LEU A 106 13.72 -1.14 -7.19
N LYS A 107 14.90 -0.58 -6.88
CA LYS A 107 16.04 -0.64 -7.79
C LYS A 107 16.56 -2.07 -7.92
N GLN A 108 17.01 -2.43 -9.12
CA GLN A 108 17.47 -3.76 -9.50
C GLN A 108 18.66 -4.27 -8.67
N ILE A 109 19.50 -3.36 -8.15
CA ILE A 109 20.68 -3.69 -7.35
C ILE A 109 20.78 -2.66 -6.22
N ALA A 110 20.87 -3.14 -4.99
CA ALA A 110 21.11 -2.37 -3.78
C ALA A 110 22.31 -2.98 -3.06
N GLY A 111 23.41 -2.25 -2.99
CA GLY A 111 24.62 -2.64 -2.25
C GLY A 111 24.87 -1.71 -1.08
N GLY A 112 25.47 -2.24 -0.02
CA GLY A 112 25.84 -1.49 1.17
C GLY A 112 27.07 -2.08 1.84
N VAL A 113 27.95 -1.21 2.30
CA VAL A 113 29.11 -1.57 3.13
C VAL A 113 28.83 -1.08 4.54
N HIS A 114 28.79 -2.00 5.49
CA HIS A 114 28.58 -1.72 6.91
C HIS A 114 29.87 -2.03 7.66
N THR A 115 30.44 -1.05 8.35
CA THR A 115 31.59 -1.25 9.23
C THR A 115 31.13 -1.08 10.67
N MET A 116 31.27 -2.11 11.49
CA MET A 116 30.98 -2.10 12.91
C MET A 116 32.29 -2.19 13.68
N VAL A 117 32.52 -1.28 14.62
CA VAL A 117 33.66 -1.32 15.53
C VAL A 117 33.15 -1.73 16.90
N GLY A 118 33.59 -2.89 17.38
CA GLY A 118 33.21 -3.41 18.69
C GLY A 118 34.05 -2.82 19.83
N THR A 119 33.57 -2.98 21.06
CA THR A 119 34.23 -2.49 22.29
C THR A 119 35.65 -3.06 22.50
N ASN A 120 35.98 -4.19 21.87
CA ASN A 120 37.29 -4.85 21.92
C ASN A 120 38.21 -4.48 20.73
N ASN A 121 37.98 -3.36 20.05
CA ASN A 121 38.80 -2.89 18.92
C ASN A 121 38.83 -3.85 17.70
N GLU A 122 37.86 -4.76 17.62
CA GLU A 122 37.61 -5.58 16.44
C GLU A 122 36.76 -4.77 15.45
N GLY A 123 37.28 -4.58 14.24
CA GLY A 123 36.55 -3.96 13.13
C GLY A 123 35.95 -5.03 12.24
N LEU A 124 34.63 -5.13 12.21
CA LEU A 124 33.89 -6.00 11.29
C LEU A 124 33.41 -5.17 10.09
N LEU A 125 33.87 -5.53 8.90
CA LEU A 125 33.37 -4.98 7.65
C LEU A 125 32.47 -6.01 6.97
N VAL A 126 31.20 -5.66 6.80
CA VAL A 126 30.18 -6.46 6.10
C VAL A 126 29.81 -5.75 4.81
N ALA A 127 30.21 -6.33 3.68
CA ALA A 127 29.70 -5.94 2.37
C ALA A 127 28.45 -6.78 2.05
N SER A 128 27.37 -6.13 1.67
CA SER A 128 26.13 -6.78 1.25
C SER A 128 25.70 -6.24 -0.12
N ALA A 129 25.21 -7.13 -0.97
CA ALA A 129 24.56 -6.80 -2.22
C ALA A 129 23.24 -7.55 -2.28
N LYS A 130 22.18 -6.87 -2.69
CA LYS A 130 20.84 -7.40 -2.86
C LYS A 130 20.38 -7.02 -4.26
N ALA A 131 20.00 -8.00 -5.06
CA ALA A 131 19.49 -7.76 -6.40
C ALA A 131 18.06 -8.27 -6.52
N PRO A 132 17.06 -7.51 -6.03
CA PRO A 132 15.67 -7.87 -6.18
C PRO A 132 15.19 -7.58 -7.61
N ASN A 133 14.36 -8.46 -8.13
CA ASN A 133 13.59 -8.31 -9.36
C ASN A 133 14.45 -8.16 -10.65
N ILE A 134 15.54 -8.93 -10.80
CA ILE A 134 16.46 -8.84 -11.95
C ILE A 134 15.75 -9.04 -13.31
N LEU A 135 14.84 -10.01 -13.40
CA LEU A 135 14.09 -10.34 -14.62
C LEU A 135 12.62 -9.90 -14.58
N GLY A 136 12.24 -9.03 -13.64
CA GLY A 136 10.85 -8.55 -13.53
C GLY A 136 9.84 -9.59 -12.98
N ARG A 137 10.33 -10.69 -12.39
CA ARG A 137 9.55 -11.82 -11.85
C ARG A 137 9.60 -11.97 -10.33
N GLY A 138 10.11 -10.98 -9.60
CA GLY A 138 10.26 -11.05 -8.15
C GLY A 138 11.37 -11.96 -7.65
N GLU A 139 12.37 -12.21 -8.49
CA GLU A 139 13.57 -12.99 -8.14
C GLU A 139 14.42 -12.20 -7.14
N ARG A 140 14.94 -12.84 -6.09
CA ARG A 140 15.76 -12.17 -5.07
C ARG A 140 17.07 -12.93 -4.87
N LEU A 141 18.18 -12.32 -5.29
CA LEU A 141 19.55 -12.77 -5.03
C LEU A 141 20.25 -11.84 -4.03
#